data_AF-A0A935AH59-F1
#
_entry.id   AF-A0A935AH59-F1
#
_cell.length_a   1.000
_cell.length_b   1.000
_cell.length_c   1.000
_cell.angle_alpha   90.00
_cell.angle_beta   90.00
_cell.angle_gamma   90.00
#
_symmetry.space_group_name_H-M   'P 1'
#
loop_
_entity.id
_entity.type
_entity.pdbx_description
1 polymer ?
#
loop_
_entity_poly.entity_id
_entity_poly.type
_entity_poly.pdbx_seq_one_letter_code
_entity_poly.pdbx_strand_id
1 'polypeptide(L)'
;MIDKCRVLYKGDMIAGIVYIIVGFFLLMFAFILHIFTISPGYLYLSYGFFMFFLYCTGKGIVMYIMYSQKYNHYKNTDSLSPLMIKEEQNYTNYRIQKKNTNRRRYIWILIISCIISFTGIFLSQKSLLMGTAIPIALISGIELCIGLLTEFRLREYQRILKKTH
;
A
#
# COMPACT_ATOMS: atom_id res chain seq x y z
N MET A 1 9.17 -5.36 -25.60
CA MET A 1 9.28 -4.33 -24.54
C MET A 1 7.91 -3.77 -24.13
N ILE A 2 7.10 -3.31 -25.09
CA ILE A 2 5.75 -2.77 -24.83
C ILE A 2 4.89 -3.72 -23.98
N ASP A 3 4.89 -5.02 -24.29
CA ASP A 3 4.12 -5.99 -23.50
C ASP A 3 4.60 -6.11 -22.05
N LYS A 4 5.89 -5.90 -21.79
CA LYS A 4 6.42 -5.85 -20.43
C LYS A 4 5.95 -4.59 -19.70
N CYS A 5 5.88 -3.43 -20.38
CA CYS A 5 5.26 -2.21 -19.84
C CYS A 5 3.79 -2.48 -19.47
N ARG A 6 3.02 -3.08 -20.38
CA ARG A 6 1.60 -3.42 -20.17
C ARG A 6 1.42 -4.35 -18.97
N VAL A 7 2.22 -5.40 -18.85
CA VAL A 7 2.19 -6.34 -17.72
C VAL A 7 2.53 -5.63 -16.40
N LEU A 8 3.53 -4.74 -16.40
CA LEU A 8 3.86 -3.96 -15.21
C LEU A 8 2.67 -3.11 -14.76
N TYR A 9 2.09 -2.31 -15.65
CA TYR A 9 1.00 -1.39 -15.28
C TYR A 9 -0.29 -2.13 -14.92
N LYS A 10 -0.58 -3.25 -15.59
CA LYS A 10 -1.69 -4.14 -15.20
C LYS A 10 -1.49 -4.67 -13.78
N GLY A 11 -0.28 -5.09 -13.43
CA GLY A 11 -0.01 -5.52 -12.06
C GLY A 11 -0.13 -4.39 -11.03
N ASP A 12 0.18 -3.15 -11.41
CA ASP A 12 0.04 -1.99 -10.51
C ASP A 12 -1.44 -1.63 -10.28
N MET A 13 -2.28 -1.81 -11.30
CA MET A 13 -3.74 -1.75 -11.14
C MET A 13 -4.25 -2.84 -10.19
N ILE A 14 -3.75 -4.07 -10.31
CA ILE A 14 -4.08 -5.17 -9.38
C ILE A 14 -3.70 -4.81 -7.93
N ALA A 15 -2.54 -4.19 -7.72
CA ALA A 15 -2.17 -3.72 -6.39
C ALA A 15 -3.15 -2.66 -5.85
N GLY A 16 -3.66 -1.78 -6.71
CA GLY A 16 -4.75 -0.84 -6.37
C GLY A 16 -6.05 -1.56 -5.96
N ILE A 17 -6.42 -2.62 -6.67
CA ILE A 17 -7.59 -3.46 -6.32
C ILE A 17 -7.37 -4.14 -4.96
N VAL A 18 -6.17 -4.65 -4.68
CA VAL A 18 -5.85 -5.24 -3.37
C VAL A 18 -6.06 -4.24 -2.23
N TYR A 19 -5.67 -2.97 -2.41
CA TYR A 19 -5.96 -1.93 -1.42
C TYR A 19 -7.47 -1.74 -1.19
N ILE A 20 -8.28 -1.75 -2.25
CA ILE A 20 -9.74 -1.62 -2.14
C ILE A 20 -10.33 -2.81 -1.38
N ILE A 21 -9.91 -4.04 -1.72
CA ILE A 21 -10.36 -5.27 -1.05
C ILE A 21 -10.01 -5.22 0.44
N VAL A 22 -8.77 -4.85 0.78
CA VAL A 22 -8.34 -4.68 2.18
C VAL A 22 -9.17 -3.61 2.88
N GLY A 23 -9.48 -2.50 2.19
CA GLY A 23 -10.40 -1.48 2.69
C GLY A 23 -11.76 -2.06 3.05
N PHE A 24 -12.37 -2.87 2.17
CA PHE A 24 -13.66 -3.50 2.45
C PHE A 24 -13.62 -4.45 3.65
N PHE A 25 -12.54 -5.22 3.82
CA PHE A 25 -12.37 -6.03 5.03
C PHE A 25 -12.29 -5.16 6.29
N LEU A 26 -11.54 -4.05 6.25
CA LEU A 26 -11.47 -3.09 7.37
C LEU A 26 -12.84 -2.49 7.68
N LEU A 27 -13.64 -2.15 6.67
CA LEU A 27 -15.00 -1.64 6.84
C LEU A 27 -15.90 -2.68 7.52
N MET A 28 -15.84 -3.93 7.06
CA MET A 28 -16.61 -5.03 7.65
C MET A 28 -16.25 -5.22 9.14
N PHE A 29 -14.96 -5.28 9.47
CA PHE A 29 -14.51 -5.38 10.86
C PHE A 29 -14.90 -4.14 11.68
N ALA A 30 -14.82 -2.94 11.09
CA ALA A 30 -15.23 -1.70 11.76
C ALA A 30 -16.71 -1.76 12.17
N PHE A 31 -17.59 -2.21 11.28
CA PHE A 31 -19.02 -2.37 11.57
C PHE A 31 -19.28 -3.43 12.64
N ILE A 32 -18.63 -4.60 12.53
CA ILE A 32 -18.78 -5.68 13.53
C ILE A 32 -18.40 -5.14 14.92
N LEU A 33 -17.26 -4.47 15.02
CA LEU A 33 -16.82 -3.87 16.29
C LEU A 33 -17.78 -2.78 16.75
N HIS A 34 -18.20 -1.87 15.86
CA HIS A 34 -19.06 -0.75 16.23
C HIS A 34 -20.43 -1.18 16.77
N ILE A 35 -21.03 -2.22 16.17
CA ILE A 35 -22.39 -2.66 16.50
C ILE A 35 -22.39 -3.61 17.70
N PHE A 36 -21.43 -4.54 17.78
CA PHE A 36 -21.47 -5.65 18.75
C PHE A 36 -20.63 -5.43 20.00
N THR A 37 -19.84 -4.36 20.10
CA THR A 37 -19.01 -4.10 21.29
C THR A 37 -19.42 -2.87 22.06
N ILE A 38 -19.59 -3.03 23.38
CA ILE A 38 -19.95 -1.96 24.33
C ILE A 38 -18.69 -1.36 24.98
N SER A 39 -17.56 -2.08 24.93
CA SER A 39 -16.33 -1.64 25.57
C SER A 39 -15.67 -0.48 24.79
N PRO A 40 -15.28 0.62 25.47
CA PRO A 40 -14.67 1.79 24.84
C PRO A 40 -13.45 1.47 23.97
N GLY A 41 -12.66 0.46 24.33
CA GLY A 41 -11.46 0.08 23.57
C GLY A 41 -11.77 -0.44 22.16
N TYR A 42 -12.79 -1.28 22.02
CA TYR A 42 -13.20 -1.80 20.72
C TYR A 42 -13.92 -0.74 19.87
N LEU A 43 -14.58 0.22 20.52
CA LEU A 43 -15.19 1.35 19.85
C LEU A 43 -14.14 2.30 19.24
N TYR A 44 -13.06 2.61 19.96
CA TYR A 44 -11.92 3.34 19.39
C TYR A 44 -11.20 2.55 18.29
N LEU A 45 -11.08 1.23 18.44
CA LEU A 45 -10.52 0.37 17.40
C LEU A 45 -11.35 0.42 16.10
N SER A 46 -12.68 0.42 16.21
CA SER A 46 -13.60 0.60 15.08
C SER A 46 -13.39 1.93 14.35
N TYR A 47 -13.22 3.05 15.08
CA TYR A 47 -12.89 4.33 14.46
C TYR A 47 -11.57 4.31 13.69
N GLY A 48 -10.55 3.66 14.24
CA GLY A 48 -9.29 3.43 13.52
C GLY A 48 -9.50 2.66 12.21
N PHE A 49 -10.33 1.61 12.23
CA PHE A 49 -10.64 0.84 11.03
C PHE A 49 -11.46 1.64 10.00
N PHE A 50 -12.40 2.49 10.42
CA PHE A 50 -13.11 3.39 9.49
C PHE A 50 -12.15 4.37 8.80
N MET A 51 -11.24 5.00 9.54
CA MET A 51 -10.23 5.88 8.93
C MET A 51 -9.34 5.13 7.93
N PHE A 52 -8.91 3.91 8.28
CA PHE A 52 -8.06 3.13 7.39
C PHE A 52 -8.82 2.55 6.19
N PHE A 53 -10.11 2.26 6.30
CA PHE A 53 -10.95 1.96 5.16
C PHE A 53 -10.92 3.10 4.14
N LEU A 54 -11.16 4.35 4.59
CA LEU A 54 -11.14 5.52 3.70
C LEU A 54 -9.76 5.70 3.05
N TYR A 55 -8.70 5.55 3.84
CA TYR A 55 -7.33 5.63 3.33
C TYR A 55 -7.02 4.56 2.27
N CYS A 56 -7.28 3.28 2.57
CA CYS A 56 -7.00 2.17 1.66
C CYS A 56 -7.82 2.27 0.37
N THR A 57 -9.11 2.55 0.50
CA THR A 57 -10.00 2.66 -0.66
C THR A 57 -9.63 3.85 -1.53
N GLY A 58 -9.42 5.04 -0.93
CA GLY A 58 -9.00 6.23 -1.66
C GLY A 58 -7.67 6.05 -2.38
N LYS A 59 -6.67 5.50 -1.69
CA LYS A 59 -5.36 5.18 -2.30
C LYS A 59 -5.48 4.16 -3.42
N GLY A 60 -6.27 3.10 -3.22
CA GLY A 60 -6.48 2.05 -4.22
C GLY A 60 -7.14 2.59 -5.49
N ILE A 61 -8.16 3.44 -5.36
CA ILE A 61 -8.82 4.11 -6.49
C ILE A 61 -7.84 5.00 -7.25
N VAL A 62 -7.10 5.88 -6.55
CA VAL A 62 -6.12 6.78 -7.18
C VAL A 62 -5.05 5.99 -7.93
N MET A 63 -4.52 4.91 -7.32
CA MET A 63 -3.56 4.03 -7.97
C MET A 63 -4.16 3.39 -9.23
N TYR A 64 -5.37 2.85 -9.15
CA TYR A 64 -6.02 2.20 -10.28
C TYR A 64 -6.20 3.16 -11.46
N ILE A 65 -6.71 4.36 -11.21
CA ILE A 65 -6.93 5.39 -12.25
C ILE A 65 -5.61 5.78 -12.90
N MET A 66 -4.60 6.13 -12.11
CA MET A 66 -3.30 6.59 -12.60
C MET A 66 -2.59 5.51 -13.44
N TYR A 67 -2.64 4.24 -13.00
CA TYR A 67 -2.01 3.15 -13.73
C TYR A 67 -2.83 2.65 -14.92
N SER A 68 -4.15 2.80 -14.90
CA SER A 68 -5.02 2.53 -16.05
C SER A 68 -4.72 3.48 -17.21
N GLN A 69 -4.49 4.76 -16.94
CA GLN A 69 -4.06 5.73 -17.95
C GLN A 69 -2.73 5.33 -18.60
N LYS A 70 -1.73 4.98 -17.79
CA LYS A 70 -0.44 4.49 -18.30
C LYS A 70 -0.58 3.17 -19.08
N TYR A 71 -1.40 2.25 -18.60
CA TYR A 71 -1.68 0.99 -19.30
C TYR A 71 -2.28 1.24 -20.68
N ASN A 72 -3.30 2.12 -20.78
CA ASN A 72 -3.94 2.47 -22.04
C ASN A 72 -2.99 3.18 -22.99
N HIS A 73 -2.10 4.03 -22.48
CA HIS A 73 -1.03 4.64 -23.28
C HIS A 73 -0.19 3.55 -23.98
N TYR A 74 0.40 2.62 -23.22
CA TYR A 74 1.21 1.53 -23.80
C TYR A 74 0.39 0.49 -24.57
N LYS A 75 -0.93 0.40 -24.37
CA LYS A 75 -1.80 -0.42 -25.19
C LYS A 75 -1.92 0.12 -26.61
N ASN A 76 -1.95 1.45 -26.75
CA ASN A 76 -2.15 2.14 -28.02
C ASN A 76 -0.83 2.58 -28.68
N THR A 77 0.32 2.31 -28.08
CA THR A 77 1.64 2.57 -28.67
C THR A 77 2.15 1.34 -29.43
N ASP A 78 2.52 1.52 -30.70
CA ASP A 78 3.06 0.44 -31.56
C ASP A 78 4.57 0.24 -31.41
N SER A 79 5.32 1.31 -31.12
CA SER A 79 6.79 1.26 -30.96
C SER A 79 7.27 2.18 -29.84
N LEU A 80 8.29 1.75 -29.08
CA LEU A 80 8.91 2.58 -28.05
C LEU A 80 10.12 3.30 -28.62
N SER A 81 10.15 4.63 -28.50
CA SER A 81 11.37 5.39 -28.80
C SER A 81 12.43 5.18 -27.71
N PRO A 82 13.73 5.33 -28.03
CA PRO A 82 14.80 5.26 -27.03
C PRO A 82 14.61 6.26 -25.87
N LEU A 83 14.04 7.43 -26.17
CA LEU A 83 13.73 8.46 -25.16
C LEU A 83 12.67 7.95 -24.16
N MET A 84 11.59 7.33 -24.63
CA MET A 84 10.56 6.73 -23.78
C MET A 84 11.12 5.62 -22.87
N ILE A 85 12.06 4.82 -23.37
CA ILE A 85 12.72 3.77 -22.57
C ILE A 85 13.54 4.40 -21.44
N LYS A 86 14.30 5.46 -21.73
CA LYS A 86 15.09 6.20 -20.74
C LYS A 86 14.21 6.86 -19.68
N GLU A 87 13.09 7.45 -20.09
CA GLU A 87 12.10 8.02 -19.16
C GLU A 87 11.49 6.96 -18.25
N GLU A 88 11.11 5.80 -18.78
CA GLU A 88 10.58 4.70 -17.98
C GLU A 88 11.62 4.10 -17.02
N GLN A 89 12.89 4.05 -17.42
CA GLN A 89 13.98 3.69 -16.52
C GLN A 89 14.10 4.68 -15.35
N ASN A 90 14.10 5.98 -15.65
CA ASN A 90 14.18 7.03 -14.63
C ASN A 90 12.97 7.00 -13.68
N TYR A 91 11.77 6.86 -14.23
CA TYR A 91 10.53 6.76 -13.45
C TYR A 91 10.52 5.50 -12.57
N THR A 92 10.94 4.36 -13.10
CA THR A 92 11.05 3.10 -12.35
C THR A 92 12.07 3.23 -11.21
N ASN A 93 13.23 3.84 -11.47
CA ASN A 93 14.26 4.09 -10.44
C ASN A 93 13.71 4.96 -9.29
N TYR A 94 13.04 6.06 -9.63
CA TYR A 94 12.39 6.93 -8.67
C TYR A 94 11.38 6.16 -7.79
N ARG A 95 10.52 5.33 -8.41
CA ARG A 95 9.54 4.51 -7.68
C ARG A 95 10.20 3.54 -6.70
N ILE A 96 11.30 2.90 -7.09
CA ILE A 96 12.05 1.98 -6.23
C ILE A 96 12.67 2.72 -5.05
N GLN A 97 13.29 3.88 -5.29
CA GLN A 97 13.86 4.70 -4.21
C GLN A 97 12.79 5.17 -3.22
N LYS A 98 11.66 5.70 -3.72
CA LYS A 98 10.51 6.09 -2.88
C LYS A 98 10.00 4.93 -2.02
N LYS A 99 9.90 3.72 -2.59
CA LYS A 99 9.49 2.51 -1.86
C LYS A 99 10.48 2.09 -0.80
N ASN A 100 11.79 2.14 -1.08
CA ASN A 100 12.82 1.84 -0.08
C ASN A 100 12.75 2.79 1.12
N THR A 101 12.57 4.10 0.88
CA THR A 101 12.40 5.09 1.94
C THR A 101 11.15 4.83 2.76
N ASN A 102 10.01 4.57 2.11
CA ASN A 102 8.76 4.27 2.78
C ASN A 102 8.84 2.97 3.58
N ARG A 103 9.48 1.92 3.05
CA ARG A 103 9.68 0.64 3.76
C ARG A 103 10.39 0.87 5.09
N ARG A 104 11.46 1.65 5.12
CA ARG A 104 12.17 1.98 6.37
C ARG A 104 11.24 2.67 7.37
N ARG A 105 10.43 3.62 6.91
CA ARG A 105 9.46 4.32 7.77
C ARG A 105 8.42 3.34 8.33
N TYR A 106 7.82 2.49 7.50
CA TYR A 106 6.83 1.51 7.96
C TYR A 106 7.42 0.50 8.94
N ILE A 107 8.66 0.04 8.73
CA ILE A 107 9.37 -0.82 9.70
C ILE A 107 9.51 -0.12 11.05
N TRP A 108 10.01 1.13 11.06
CA TRP A 108 10.18 1.89 12.30
C TRP A 108 8.85 2.16 13.00
N ILE A 109 7.80 2.52 12.25
CA ILE A 109 6.46 2.71 12.80
C ILE A 109 5.97 1.42 13.45
N LEU A 110 6.13 0.27 12.78
CA LEU A 110 5.71 -1.02 13.31
C LEU A 110 6.46 -1.37 14.60
N ILE A 111 7.78 -1.18 14.64
CA ILE A 111 8.61 -1.38 15.85
C ILE A 111 8.13 -0.47 16.98
N ILE A 112 7.94 0.83 16.71
CA ILE A 112 7.48 1.81 17.71
C ILE A 112 6.09 1.44 18.21
N SER A 113 5.16 1.07 17.32
CA SER A 113 3.81 0.65 17.69
C SER A 113 3.82 -0.62 18.55
N CYS A 114 4.71 -1.57 18.27
CA CYS A 114 4.88 -2.76 19.12
C CYS A 114 5.41 -2.39 20.51
N ILE A 115 6.41 -1.51 20.61
CA ILE A 115 6.95 -1.04 21.89
C ILE A 115 5.86 -0.31 22.69
N ILE A 116 5.13 0.61 22.07
CA ILE A 116 4.00 1.34 22.68
C ILE A 116 2.91 0.37 23.13
N SER A 117 2.60 -0.64 22.33
CA SER A 117 1.62 -1.66 22.71
C SER A 117 2.08 -2.46 23.93
N PHE A 118 3.37 -2.83 23.99
CA PHE A 118 3.94 -3.58 25.11
C PHE A 118 3.97 -2.76 26.40
N THR A 119 4.47 -1.52 26.36
CA THR A 119 4.44 -0.62 27.53
C THR A 119 3.00 -0.31 27.95
N GLY A 120 2.12 -0.21 26.97
CA GLY A 120 0.70 0.04 27.15
C GLY A 120 -0.07 -1.04 27.91
N ILE A 121 0.39 -2.30 27.89
CA ILE A 121 -0.24 -3.39 28.67
C ILE A 121 -0.23 -3.08 30.18
N PHE A 122 0.78 -2.34 30.65
CA PHE A 122 0.97 -1.98 32.06
C PHE A 122 0.27 -0.67 32.46
N LEU A 123 -0.31 0.07 31.51
CA LEU A 123 -1.06 1.30 31.76
C LEU A 123 -2.54 1.01 32.01
N SER A 124 -3.19 1.87 32.80
CA SER A 124 -4.64 1.77 33.08
C SER A 124 -5.51 2.10 31.86
N GLN A 125 -5.01 2.92 30.93
CA GLN A 125 -5.74 3.38 29.73
C GLN A 125 -5.58 2.43 28.52
N LYS A 126 -5.95 1.15 28.70
CA LYS A 126 -5.84 0.11 27.65
C LYS A 126 -6.67 0.41 26.39
N SER A 127 -7.76 1.16 26.52
CA SER A 127 -8.66 1.55 25.43
C SER A 127 -8.03 2.47 24.40
N LEU A 128 -7.19 3.42 24.83
CA LEU A 128 -6.47 4.35 23.95
C LEU A 128 -5.42 3.63 23.10
N LEU A 129 -4.75 2.63 23.67
CA LEU A 129 -3.75 1.81 22.97
C LEU A 129 -4.40 0.92 21.91
N MET A 130 -5.55 0.32 22.24
CA MET A 130 -6.35 -0.44 21.29
C MET A 130 -6.81 0.42 20.10
N GLY A 131 -7.17 1.69 20.35
CA GLY A 131 -7.59 2.62 19.29
C GLY A 131 -6.46 3.20 18.42
N THR A 132 -5.21 3.09 18.85
CA THR A 132 -4.08 3.79 18.19
C THR A 132 -3.01 2.82 17.70
N ALA A 133 -2.28 2.15 18.60
CA ALA A 133 -1.12 1.35 18.26
C ALA A 133 -1.47 0.12 17.41
N ILE A 134 -2.60 -0.55 17.71
CA ILE A 134 -3.04 -1.74 16.96
C ILE A 134 -3.41 -1.37 15.50
N PRO A 135 -4.31 -0.39 15.26
CA PRO A 135 -4.60 0.07 13.90
C PRO A 135 -3.36 0.56 13.14
N ILE A 136 -2.44 1.30 13.80
CA ILE A 136 -1.21 1.82 13.17
C ILE A 136 -0.25 0.69 12.78
N ALA A 137 -0.09 -0.32 13.63
CA ALA A 137 0.71 -1.50 13.31
C ALA A 137 0.11 -2.27 12.13
N LEU A 138 -1.21 -2.44 12.12
CA LEU A 138 -1.94 -3.13 11.05
C LEU A 138 -1.75 -2.45 9.69
N ILE A 139 -1.99 -1.14 9.60
CA ILE A 139 -1.84 -0.41 8.33
C ILE A 139 -0.39 -0.41 7.86
N SER A 140 0.58 -0.30 8.79
CA SER A 140 2.00 -0.34 8.46
C SER A 140 2.40 -1.72 7.92
N GLY A 141 1.83 -2.79 8.47
CA GLY A 141 1.99 -4.15 7.94
C GLY A 141 1.44 -4.31 6.53
N ILE A 142 0.21 -3.84 6.29
CA ILE A 142 -0.44 -3.87 4.96
C ILE A 142 0.42 -3.12 3.93
N GLU A 143 0.85 -1.90 4.26
CA GLU A 143 1.72 -1.07 3.42
C GLU A 143 3.05 -1.74 3.10
N LEU A 144 3.64 -2.42 4.09
CA LEU A 144 4.90 -3.14 3.92
C LEU A 144 4.72 -4.35 3.00
N CYS A 145 3.70 -5.17 3.21
CA CYS A 145 3.42 -6.34 2.37
C CYS A 145 3.15 -5.95 0.90
N ILE A 146 2.25 -5.00 0.66
CA ILE A 146 1.96 -4.52 -0.70
C ILE A 146 3.18 -3.79 -1.29
N GLY A 147 3.90 -3.03 -0.46
CA GLY A 147 5.14 -2.36 -0.82
C GLY A 147 6.22 -3.31 -1.34
N LEU A 148 6.44 -4.43 -0.66
CA LEU A 148 7.41 -5.46 -1.04
C LEU A 148 7.01 -6.17 -2.33
N LEU A 149 5.75 -6.57 -2.48
CA LEU A 149 5.25 -7.22 -3.70
C LEU A 149 5.43 -6.34 -4.94
N THR A 150 5.10 -5.06 -4.81
CA THR A 150 5.24 -4.09 -5.90
C THR A 150 6.70 -3.71 -6.15
N GLU A 151 7.54 -3.67 -5.12
CA GLU A 151 8.98 -3.45 -5.26
C GLU A 151 9.66 -4.60 -6.02
N PHE A 152 9.33 -5.84 -5.69
CA PHE A 152 9.85 -7.03 -6.38
C PHE A 152 9.61 -6.94 -7.90
N ARG A 153 8.36 -6.68 -8.29
CA ARG A 153 7.98 -6.50 -9.71
C ARG A 153 8.71 -5.35 -10.38
N LEU A 154 8.88 -4.21 -9.69
CA LEU A 154 9.59 -3.05 -10.24
C LEU A 154 11.08 -3.34 -10.45
N ARG A 155 11.73 -4.06 -9.52
CA ARG A 155 13.14 -4.45 -9.66
C ARG A 155 13.36 -5.43 -10.80
N GLU A 156 12.46 -6.40 -10.98
CA GLU A 156 12.50 -7.30 -12.13
C GLU A 156 12.32 -6.54 -13.45
N TYR A 157 11.35 -5.64 -13.50
CA TYR A 157 11.13 -4.81 -14.67
C TYR A 157 12.34 -3.91 -14.98
N GLN A 158 12.95 -3.29 -13.97
CA GLN A 158 14.17 -2.51 -14.13
C GLN A 158 15.34 -3.34 -14.68
N ARG A 159 15.49 -4.61 -14.24
CA ARG A 159 16.50 -5.52 -14.79
C ARG A 159 16.26 -5.79 -16.28
N ILE A 160 15.00 -5.99 -16.69
CA ILE A 160 14.64 -6.18 -18.11
C ILE A 160 14.95 -4.90 -18.90
N LEU A 161 14.56 -3.73 -18.37
CA LEU A 161 14.83 -2.45 -19.02
C LEU A 161 16.32 -2.19 -19.26
N LYS A 162 17.19 -2.61 -18.33
CA LYS A 162 18.66 -2.44 -18.46
C LYS A 162 19.31 -3.44 -19.43
N LYS A 163 18.74 -4.62 -19.61
CA LYS A 163 19.25 -5.65 -20.55
C LYS A 163 18.93 -5.35 -22.02
N THR A 164 17.99 -4.45 -22.28
CA THR A 164 17.51 -4.16 -23.64
C THR A 164 18.28 -2.99 -24.27
N HIS A 165 19.48 -2.70 -23.76
CA HIS A 165 20.30 -1.57 -24.14
C HIS A 165 21.74 -2.02 -24.40
#